data_AF-A0A960L767-F1
#
_entry.id   AF-A0A960L767-F1
#
_cell.length_a   1.000
_cell.length_b   1.000
_cell.length_c   1.000
_cell.angle_alpha   90.00
_cell.angle_beta   90.00
_cell.angle_gamma   90.00
#
_symmetry.space_group_name_H-M   'P 1'
#
loop_
_entity.id
_entity.type
_entity.pdbx_description
1 polymer ?
#
loop_
_entity_poly.entity_id
_entity_poly.type
_entity_poly.pdbx_seq_one_letter_code
_entity_poly.pdbx_strand_id
1 'polypeptide(L)'
;MSRLRSAFVAGDGALAKALREELGARGGQSFQLTGDAAAADVLVMVPRRGSRRLGSGEVLGVEDRALIEQARGWLAGSRASAAGEAPARRLVLVSSALVHEPSHRHAGHLSEDRLARRPPANRVSRRWRALEAALSEGASSRGLVILRPTFVPVVGGRDAVSRLLSGRSSLAPAGYDPPLQLLELAELADVVTAALAGELEDGVWHVAPADVIPLEKAMARAGVRRVPLPSQLLRGLYRLRGAEPDEVEALRYPVTVSDAARRRVMATSHPDLLPGTLERSEGELAHDPFSLDRAYVARLGRTLFRFLHDRWWRIEWQGLEHVPGSGGAVLVGNHRGHQPWDGVMVLHRLASDLGRHPRFLIHPTLVKFPFLAPYMSGCGGLHACVENGDWVLAQQQLLAIFPEGIRGAFARYRDVYRLRRFRPDYVRFALRHQVPIVPFVVVGSAEIFPILAKIEWRWWKRVSEWPTLPITPTASLVPLPSKWHVRFLEPLDVAAEHGPEAADDPKVVDRINREVRQRMALALADILARRPGVFRGSVFSGGAF
;
A
#
# COMPACT_ATOMS: atom_id res chain seq x y z
N MET A 1 -2.51 16.49 -39.87
CA MET A 1 -3.34 16.80 -38.68
C MET A 1 -4.76 16.28 -38.95
N SER A 2 -5.01 14.99 -38.71
CA SER A 2 -6.36 14.41 -38.87
C SER A 2 -7.24 14.87 -37.71
N ARG A 3 -8.44 15.37 -38.03
CA ARG A 3 -9.41 15.81 -37.04
C ARG A 3 -10.08 14.58 -36.43
N LEU A 4 -9.58 14.11 -35.30
CA LEU A 4 -10.30 13.12 -34.48
C LEU A 4 -11.60 13.75 -33.99
N ARG A 5 -12.73 13.34 -34.56
CA ARG A 5 -14.06 13.61 -33.99
C ARG A 5 -14.31 12.53 -32.94
N SER A 6 -14.29 12.88 -31.66
CA SER A 6 -14.60 11.96 -30.56
C SER A 6 -16.02 12.16 -30.05
N ALA A 7 -16.77 11.08 -29.85
CA ALA A 7 -18.06 11.12 -29.17
C ALA A 7 -17.83 10.95 -27.66
N PHE A 8 -18.27 11.92 -26.85
CA PHE A 8 -18.15 11.85 -25.40
C PHE A 8 -19.47 11.34 -24.79
N VAL A 9 -19.51 10.08 -24.37
CA VAL A 9 -20.65 9.53 -23.63
C VAL A 9 -20.35 9.67 -22.15
N ALA A 10 -20.70 10.83 -21.62
CA ALA A 10 -20.56 11.09 -20.19
C ALA A 10 -21.71 10.45 -19.43
N GLY A 11 -21.41 9.76 -18.34
CA GLY A 11 -22.35 9.81 -17.22
C GLY A 11 -22.50 11.27 -16.76
N ASP A 12 -23.69 11.66 -16.30
CA ASP A 12 -23.99 13.01 -15.81
C ASP A 12 -23.34 13.33 -14.44
N GLY A 13 -22.05 13.02 -14.25
CA GLY A 13 -21.29 13.21 -13.01
C GLY A 13 -20.35 14.41 -13.06
N ALA A 14 -20.02 14.98 -11.89
CA ALA A 14 -19.14 16.15 -11.79
C ALA A 14 -17.77 15.95 -12.46
N LEU A 15 -17.15 14.78 -12.29
CA LEU A 15 -15.88 14.45 -12.94
C LEU A 15 -16.01 14.44 -14.47
N ALA A 16 -17.09 13.86 -15.00
CA ALA A 16 -17.30 13.80 -16.45
C ALA A 16 -17.56 15.19 -17.04
N LYS A 17 -18.28 16.06 -16.31
CA LYS A 17 -18.48 17.46 -16.68
C LYS A 17 -17.15 18.22 -16.70
N ALA A 18 -16.39 18.15 -15.61
CA ALA A 18 -15.11 18.85 -15.50
C ALA A 18 -14.10 18.36 -16.54
N LEU A 19 -14.00 17.04 -16.77
CA LEU A 19 -13.12 16.47 -17.79
C LEU A 19 -13.52 16.91 -19.21
N ARG A 20 -14.83 17.04 -19.49
CA ARG A 20 -15.31 17.56 -20.78
C ARG A 20 -14.92 19.02 -20.99
N GLU A 21 -15.06 19.85 -19.96
CA GLU A 21 -14.66 21.26 -19.99
C GLU A 21 -13.14 21.39 -20.22
N GLU A 22 -12.34 20.60 -19.50
CA GLU A 22 -10.88 20.56 -19.63
C GLU A 22 -10.42 20.13 -21.02
N LEU A 23 -11.00 19.05 -21.57
CA LEU A 23 -10.72 18.59 -22.93
C LEU A 23 -11.14 19.62 -23.99
N GLY A 24 -12.27 20.32 -23.75
CA GLY A 24 -12.74 21.41 -24.61
C GLY A 24 -11.83 22.63 -24.61
N ALA A 25 -11.22 22.95 -23.48
CA ALA A 25 -10.26 24.05 -23.38
C ALA A 25 -8.94 23.75 -24.13
N ARG A 26 -8.53 22.47 -24.15
CA ARG A 26 -7.29 22.00 -24.81
C ARG A 26 -7.43 21.86 -26.32
N GLY A 27 -8.62 21.51 -26.81
CA GLY A 27 -8.94 21.44 -28.23
C GLY A 27 -9.97 22.49 -28.60
N GLY A 28 -9.52 23.67 -29.07
CA GLY A 28 -10.42 24.71 -29.57
C GLY A 28 -11.24 24.25 -30.77
N GLN A 29 -12.38 23.59 -30.54
CA GLN A 29 -13.59 23.47 -31.38
C GLN A 29 -14.57 22.45 -30.76
N SER A 30 -15.68 22.99 -30.23
CA SER A 30 -17.01 22.37 -30.11
C SER A 30 -17.11 20.85 -29.85
N PHE A 31 -17.18 20.47 -28.58
CA PHE A 31 -17.84 19.23 -28.13
C PHE A 31 -19.36 19.48 -28.03
N GLN A 32 -20.06 19.63 -29.16
CA GLN A 32 -21.53 19.74 -29.16
C GLN A 32 -22.15 18.34 -29.10
N LEU A 33 -22.76 18.03 -27.95
CA LEU A 33 -23.77 16.99 -27.81
C LEU A 33 -25.09 17.51 -28.39
N THR A 34 -25.31 17.30 -29.67
CA THR A 34 -26.65 17.32 -30.26
C THR A 34 -26.80 16.09 -31.14
N GLY A 35 -28.01 15.53 -31.14
CA GLY A 35 -28.37 14.22 -31.69
C GLY A 35 -27.86 13.90 -33.10
N ASP A 36 -27.88 12.61 -33.38
CA ASP A 36 -27.36 11.89 -34.56
C ASP A 36 -25.86 11.56 -34.54
N ALA A 37 -25.59 10.44 -33.86
CA ALA A 37 -24.31 9.74 -33.82
C ALA A 37 -23.98 9.09 -35.17
N ALA A 38 -23.37 9.84 -36.08
CA ALA A 38 -22.69 9.31 -37.25
C ALA A 38 -21.30 9.97 -37.40
N ALA A 39 -20.25 9.12 -37.38
CA ALA A 39 -18.83 9.42 -37.63
C ALA A 39 -17.99 10.04 -36.48
N ALA A 40 -17.85 9.29 -35.38
CA ALA A 40 -16.73 9.43 -34.45
C ALA A 40 -16.00 8.09 -34.33
N ASP A 41 -14.67 8.08 -34.50
CA ASP A 41 -13.83 6.87 -34.47
C ASP A 41 -13.34 6.53 -33.05
N VAL A 42 -13.60 7.41 -32.08
CA VAL A 42 -13.25 7.19 -30.68
C VAL A 42 -14.40 7.56 -29.73
N LEU A 43 -14.69 6.68 -28.77
CA LEU A 43 -15.71 6.85 -27.73
C LEU A 43 -15.05 6.96 -26.36
N VAL A 44 -15.29 8.05 -25.61
CA VAL A 44 -14.84 8.18 -24.20
C VAL A 44 -16.00 7.92 -23.26
N MET A 45 -15.82 6.98 -22.34
CA MET A 45 -16.82 6.60 -21.34
C MET A 45 -16.36 6.94 -19.92
N VAL A 46 -17.13 7.78 -19.22
CA VAL A 46 -16.86 8.18 -17.83
C VAL A 46 -18.05 7.81 -16.94
N PRO A 47 -18.00 6.66 -16.25
CA PRO A 47 -19.09 6.22 -15.38
C PRO A 47 -19.27 7.13 -14.16
N ARG A 48 -20.52 7.30 -13.70
CA ARG A 48 -20.83 8.10 -12.52
C ARG A 48 -20.20 7.53 -11.24
N ARG A 49 -19.37 8.34 -10.57
CA ARG A 49 -18.85 8.10 -9.21
C ARG A 49 -19.87 8.53 -8.15
N GLY A 50 -20.10 7.69 -7.14
CA GLY A 50 -20.98 7.98 -6.01
C GLY A 50 -22.50 7.85 -6.29
N SER A 51 -23.10 6.82 -5.66
CA SER A 51 -24.52 6.61 -5.35
C SER A 51 -25.59 6.72 -6.47
N ARG A 52 -25.97 5.55 -7.01
CA ARG A 52 -27.39 5.14 -7.09
C ARG A 52 -27.58 3.94 -6.17
N ARG A 53 -28.75 3.80 -5.53
CA ARG A 53 -29.12 2.59 -4.79
C ARG A 53 -29.25 1.44 -5.78
N LEU A 54 -28.22 0.58 -5.86
CA LEU A 54 -28.36 -0.73 -6.50
C LEU A 54 -29.40 -1.53 -5.72
N GLY A 55 -30.27 -2.26 -6.43
CA GLY A 55 -31.22 -3.20 -5.81
C GLY A 55 -30.50 -4.27 -4.98
N SER A 56 -31.23 -4.95 -4.10
CA SER A 56 -30.66 -6.07 -3.32
C SER A 56 -30.13 -7.15 -4.26
N GLY A 57 -28.81 -7.35 -4.30
CA GLY A 57 -28.13 -8.37 -5.12
C GLY A 57 -27.57 -7.86 -6.45
N GLU A 58 -27.89 -6.65 -6.89
CA GLU A 58 -27.34 -6.09 -8.13
C GLU A 58 -25.93 -5.51 -7.94
N VAL A 59 -25.02 -5.81 -8.88
CA VAL A 59 -23.64 -5.30 -8.92
C VAL A 59 -23.51 -4.07 -9.82
N LEU A 60 -24.19 -4.08 -10.97
CA LEU A 60 -24.24 -3.00 -11.95
C LEU A 60 -25.62 -2.35 -11.91
N GLY A 61 -25.65 -1.01 -11.93
CA GLY A 61 -26.90 -0.25 -11.92
C GLY A 61 -27.48 -0.09 -13.32
N VAL A 62 -28.70 0.43 -13.39
CA VAL A 62 -29.39 0.72 -14.66
C VAL A 62 -28.54 1.63 -15.57
N GLU A 63 -27.89 2.65 -15.00
CA GLU A 63 -26.99 3.53 -15.76
C GLU A 63 -25.76 2.79 -16.29
N ASP A 64 -25.18 1.87 -15.51
CA ASP A 64 -24.02 1.09 -15.96
C ASP A 64 -24.42 0.14 -17.10
N ARG A 65 -25.59 -0.51 -17.00
CA ARG A 65 -26.13 -1.37 -18.05
C ARG A 65 -26.38 -0.60 -19.34
N ALA A 66 -27.03 0.57 -19.25
CA ALA A 66 -27.28 1.44 -20.41
C ALA A 66 -25.97 1.89 -21.06
N LEU A 67 -24.97 2.27 -20.25
CA LEU A 67 -23.63 2.63 -20.75
C LEU A 67 -22.94 1.45 -21.45
N ILE A 68 -23.02 0.24 -20.89
CA ILE A 68 -22.45 -0.97 -21.49
C ILE A 68 -23.15 -1.30 -22.81
N GLU A 69 -24.47 -1.24 -22.87
CA GLU A 69 -25.24 -1.48 -24.09
C GLU A 69 -24.89 -0.46 -25.18
N GLN A 70 -24.77 0.82 -24.83
CA GLN A 70 -24.35 1.86 -25.76
C GLN A 70 -22.93 1.63 -26.29
N ALA A 71 -21.98 1.28 -25.41
CA ALA A 71 -20.61 0.98 -25.80
C ALA A 71 -20.52 -0.26 -26.70
N ARG A 72 -21.25 -1.33 -26.36
CA ARG A 72 -21.33 -2.55 -27.17
C ARG A 72 -21.97 -2.29 -28.53
N GLY A 73 -23.07 -1.53 -28.58
CA GLY A 73 -23.70 -1.14 -29.84
C GLY A 73 -22.76 -0.32 -30.74
N TRP A 74 -21.97 0.57 -30.14
CA TRP A 74 -20.97 1.37 -30.86
C TRP A 74 -19.83 0.50 -31.44
N LEU A 75 -19.32 -0.47 -30.67
CA LEU A 75 -18.30 -1.42 -31.13
C LEU A 75 -18.85 -2.40 -32.19
N ALA A 76 -20.08 -2.89 -32.00
CA ALA A 76 -20.75 -3.85 -32.87
C ALA A 76 -21.21 -3.26 -34.22
N GLY A 77 -21.43 -1.94 -34.30
CA GLY A 77 -21.74 -1.25 -35.56
C GLY A 77 -20.57 -1.16 -36.56
N SER A 78 -19.51 -1.97 -36.38
CA SER A 78 -18.37 -2.11 -37.29
C SER A 78 -18.77 -2.96 -38.50
N ARG A 79 -19.37 -2.34 -39.51
CA ARG A 79 -19.33 -2.94 -40.85
C ARG A 79 -17.86 -2.92 -41.29
N ALA A 80 -17.27 -4.11 -41.40
CA ALA A 80 -16.01 -4.30 -42.09
C ALA A 80 -16.14 -3.72 -43.51
N SER A 81 -15.41 -2.65 -43.81
CA SER A 81 -15.18 -2.28 -45.20
C SER A 81 -14.11 -3.23 -45.74
N ALA A 82 -14.56 -4.23 -46.50
CA ALA A 82 -13.66 -4.88 -47.44
C ALA A 82 -13.27 -3.80 -48.47
N ALA A 83 -11.99 -3.43 -48.46
CA ALA A 83 -11.35 -2.35 -49.21
C ALA A 83 -11.45 -0.94 -48.59
N GLY A 84 -10.28 -0.40 -48.20
CA GLY A 84 -10.03 1.04 -48.00
C GLY A 84 -10.26 1.61 -46.60
N GLU A 85 -9.22 1.52 -45.74
CA GLU A 85 -8.84 2.43 -44.65
C GLU A 85 -9.94 3.26 -43.95
N ALA A 86 -10.79 2.63 -43.13
CA ALA A 86 -11.40 3.31 -41.98
C ALA A 86 -10.56 3.01 -40.72
N PRO A 87 -10.20 4.00 -39.89
CA PRO A 87 -9.48 3.76 -38.65
C PRO A 87 -10.32 2.88 -37.71
N ALA A 88 -9.68 1.94 -37.02
CA ALA A 88 -10.36 1.05 -36.07
C ALA A 88 -11.07 1.87 -34.98
N ARG A 89 -12.35 1.59 -34.74
CA ARG A 89 -13.14 2.20 -33.66
C ARG A 89 -12.48 1.91 -32.31
N ARG A 90 -12.04 2.94 -31.59
CA ARG A 90 -11.44 2.85 -30.24
C ARG A 90 -12.39 3.31 -29.13
N LEU A 91 -12.46 2.56 -28.04
CA LEU A 91 -13.18 2.88 -26.82
C LEU A 91 -12.18 3.18 -25.70
N VAL A 92 -12.25 4.38 -25.13
CA VAL A 92 -11.49 4.78 -23.94
C VAL A 92 -12.42 4.79 -22.73
N LEU A 93 -12.24 3.84 -21.81
CA LEU A 93 -12.96 3.81 -20.53
C LEU A 93 -12.14 4.52 -19.45
N VAL A 94 -12.68 5.58 -18.87
CA VAL A 94 -12.18 6.19 -17.63
C VAL A 94 -12.79 5.45 -16.43
N SER A 95 -12.10 4.41 -15.97
CA SER A 95 -12.45 3.58 -14.80
C SER A 95 -12.01 4.25 -13.48
N SER A 96 -11.52 3.45 -12.53
CA SER A 96 -11.00 3.90 -11.25
C SER A 96 -10.01 2.91 -10.65
N ALA A 97 -8.97 3.42 -9.99
CA ALA A 97 -8.07 2.61 -9.18
C ALA A 97 -8.80 1.85 -8.04
N LEU A 98 -10.02 2.27 -7.65
CA LEU A 98 -10.88 1.56 -6.70
C LEU A 98 -11.37 0.19 -7.20
N VAL A 99 -11.07 -0.20 -8.45
CA VAL A 99 -11.20 -1.58 -8.95
C VAL A 99 -10.36 -2.56 -8.13
N HIS A 100 -9.26 -2.06 -7.57
CA HIS A 100 -8.50 -2.72 -6.52
C HIS A 100 -9.23 -2.51 -5.20
N GLU A 101 -9.53 -3.60 -4.51
CA GLU A 101 -10.29 -3.53 -3.25
C GLU A 101 -9.50 -2.80 -2.16
N PRO A 102 -10.04 -1.72 -1.56
CA PRO A 102 -9.46 -1.13 -0.37
C PRO A 102 -9.40 -2.17 0.74
N SER A 103 -8.19 -2.59 1.08
CA SER A 103 -7.98 -3.66 2.04
C SER A 103 -6.61 -3.55 2.66
N HIS A 104 -6.54 -3.87 3.94
CA HIS A 104 -5.28 -4.05 4.65
C HIS A 104 -4.37 -5.14 4.05
N ARG A 105 -4.89 -5.95 3.12
CA ARG A 105 -4.16 -7.01 2.43
C ARG A 105 -3.48 -6.56 1.13
N HIS A 106 -3.82 -5.37 0.58
CA HIS A 106 -3.37 -4.91 -0.74
C HIS A 106 -3.16 -3.38 -0.77
N ALA A 107 -2.37 -2.84 0.16
CA ALA A 107 -2.28 -1.40 0.38
C ALA A 107 -1.15 -0.68 -0.42
N GLY A 108 -0.40 -1.39 -1.27
CA GLY A 108 0.87 -0.90 -1.83
C GLY A 108 1.02 -1.06 -3.34
N HIS A 109 1.41 0.02 -4.04
CA HIS A 109 1.94 0.08 -5.41
C HIS A 109 1.52 -1.06 -6.35
N LEU A 110 0.20 -1.22 -6.55
CA LEU A 110 -0.33 -2.26 -7.43
C LEU A 110 0.04 -1.97 -8.89
N SER A 111 0.53 -2.98 -9.60
CA SER A 111 0.68 -2.96 -11.06
C SER A 111 -0.65 -3.30 -11.76
N GLU A 112 -0.74 -2.94 -13.03
CA GLU A 112 -1.93 -3.05 -13.88
C GLU A 112 -2.44 -4.49 -13.98
N ASP A 113 -1.49 -5.45 -14.03
CA ASP A 113 -1.75 -6.89 -14.15
C ASP A 113 -2.28 -7.54 -12.87
N ARG A 114 -2.10 -6.88 -11.71
CA ARG A 114 -2.45 -7.48 -10.41
C ARG A 114 -3.88 -7.18 -10.01
N LEU A 115 -4.84 -7.86 -10.63
CA LEU A 115 -6.19 -7.98 -10.07
C LEU A 115 -6.25 -9.15 -9.07
N ALA A 116 -6.76 -8.89 -7.86
CA ALA A 116 -6.96 -9.96 -6.88
C ALA A 116 -7.84 -11.07 -7.48
N ARG A 117 -7.38 -12.32 -7.42
CA ARG A 117 -8.07 -13.50 -8.00
C ARG A 117 -9.48 -13.74 -7.44
N ARG A 118 -9.77 -13.23 -6.23
CA ARG A 118 -11.09 -13.33 -5.63
C ARG A 118 -11.92 -12.09 -5.95
N PRO A 119 -13.24 -12.24 -6.17
CA PRO A 119 -14.14 -11.10 -6.28
C PRO A 119 -14.05 -10.23 -5.02
N PRO A 120 -14.05 -8.90 -5.15
CA PRO A 120 -13.91 -8.03 -4.01
C PRO A 120 -15.16 -8.09 -3.12
N ALA A 121 -14.99 -7.93 -1.80
CA ALA A 121 -16.10 -7.83 -0.86
C ALA A 121 -16.74 -6.43 -0.92
N ASN A 122 -15.93 -5.42 -1.22
CA ASN A 122 -16.32 -4.02 -1.44
C ASN A 122 -17.25 -3.86 -2.66
N ARG A 123 -18.39 -3.17 -2.48
CA ARG A 123 -19.38 -2.97 -3.55
C ARG A 123 -18.86 -2.10 -4.69
N VAL A 124 -18.11 -1.05 -4.36
CA VAL A 124 -17.54 -0.10 -5.34
C VAL A 124 -16.54 -0.83 -6.23
N SER A 125 -15.63 -1.60 -5.63
CA SER A 125 -14.66 -2.40 -6.39
C SER A 125 -15.33 -3.48 -7.25
N ARG A 126 -16.40 -4.13 -6.74
CA ARG A 126 -17.18 -5.10 -7.54
C ARG A 126 -17.82 -4.45 -8.76
N ARG A 127 -18.42 -3.26 -8.59
CA ARG A 127 -19.05 -2.51 -9.67
C ARG A 127 -18.03 -2.16 -10.75
N TRP A 128 -16.85 -1.63 -10.38
CA TRP A 128 -15.77 -1.34 -11.34
C TRP A 128 -15.28 -2.58 -12.08
N ARG A 129 -15.03 -3.69 -11.37
CA ARG A 129 -14.61 -4.95 -12.01
C ARG A 129 -15.65 -5.50 -12.96
N ALA A 130 -16.93 -5.49 -12.56
CA ALA A 130 -18.01 -5.98 -13.41
C ALA A 130 -18.17 -5.12 -14.67
N LEU A 131 -17.97 -3.80 -14.56
CA LEU A 131 -18.00 -2.88 -15.69
C LEU A 131 -16.84 -3.16 -16.66
N GLU A 132 -15.61 -3.26 -16.16
CA GLU A 132 -14.43 -3.56 -16.98
C GLU A 132 -14.55 -4.93 -17.66
N ALA A 133 -14.99 -5.97 -16.93
CA ALA A 133 -15.18 -7.31 -17.48
C ALA A 133 -16.26 -7.34 -18.56
N ALA A 134 -17.41 -6.69 -18.35
CA ALA A 134 -18.50 -6.69 -19.32
C ALA A 134 -18.12 -6.05 -20.66
N LEU A 135 -17.22 -5.07 -20.67
CA LEU A 135 -16.72 -4.45 -21.90
C LEU A 135 -15.60 -5.28 -22.53
N SER A 136 -14.75 -5.89 -21.72
CA SER A 136 -13.64 -6.73 -22.19
C SER A 136 -14.11 -8.06 -22.82
N GLU A 137 -15.24 -8.62 -22.35
CA GLU A 137 -15.83 -9.84 -22.92
C GLU A 137 -16.54 -9.60 -24.26
N GLY A 138 -17.07 -8.39 -24.48
CA GLY A 138 -17.89 -8.05 -25.65
C GLY A 138 -17.12 -7.39 -26.79
N ALA A 139 -16.03 -6.70 -26.48
CA ALA A 139 -15.06 -6.27 -27.48
C ALA A 139 -14.13 -7.45 -27.77
N SER A 140 -13.92 -7.84 -29.04
CA SER A 140 -12.63 -8.45 -29.36
C SER A 140 -11.59 -7.47 -28.82
N SER A 141 -10.61 -7.88 -28.00
CA SER A 141 -9.70 -7.01 -27.21
C SER A 141 -8.96 -5.88 -27.97
N ARG A 142 -9.21 -5.74 -29.27
CA ARG A 142 -8.78 -4.66 -30.15
C ARG A 142 -9.66 -3.41 -29.97
N GLY A 143 -9.01 -2.27 -29.79
CA GLY A 143 -9.62 -0.96 -29.69
C GLY A 143 -10.14 -0.61 -28.29
N LEU A 144 -9.79 -1.32 -27.22
CA LEU A 144 -10.23 -0.97 -25.85
C LEU A 144 -9.05 -0.51 -24.99
N VAL A 145 -9.10 0.74 -24.52
CA VAL A 145 -8.16 1.32 -23.56
C VAL A 145 -8.90 1.61 -22.25
N ILE A 146 -8.49 0.99 -21.16
CA ILE A 146 -9.05 1.18 -19.82
C ILE A 146 -8.07 2.00 -18.98
N LEU A 147 -8.43 3.24 -18.71
CA LEU A 147 -7.69 4.12 -17.81
C LEU A 147 -8.23 3.96 -16.39
N ARG A 148 -7.38 3.62 -15.42
CA ARG A 148 -7.72 3.48 -14.00
C ARG A 148 -7.09 4.63 -13.21
N PRO A 149 -7.66 5.84 -13.25
CA PRO A 149 -7.14 6.95 -12.49
C PRO A 149 -7.33 6.76 -10.98
N THR A 150 -6.41 7.32 -10.20
CA THR A 150 -6.54 7.45 -8.75
C THR A 150 -7.64 8.46 -8.37
N PHE A 151 -7.57 9.04 -7.17
CA PHE A 151 -8.54 10.05 -6.76
C PHE A 151 -8.32 11.33 -7.56
N VAL A 152 -9.36 11.76 -8.28
CA VAL A 152 -9.38 13.03 -9.03
C VAL A 152 -10.37 13.94 -8.31
N PRO A 153 -9.93 14.71 -7.31
CA PRO A 153 -10.82 15.59 -6.58
C PRO A 153 -11.36 16.69 -7.50
N VAL A 154 -12.68 16.80 -7.59
CA VAL A 154 -13.35 17.83 -8.40
C VAL A 154 -14.40 18.55 -7.56
N VAL A 155 -14.56 19.85 -7.79
CA VAL A 155 -15.59 20.65 -7.11
C VAL A 155 -16.98 20.11 -7.47
N GLY A 156 -17.83 19.90 -6.46
CA GLY A 156 -19.14 19.27 -6.65
C GLY A 156 -19.11 17.75 -6.82
N GLY A 157 -17.93 17.13 -6.74
CA GLY A 157 -17.76 15.68 -6.71
C GLY A 157 -18.46 15.02 -5.53
N ARG A 158 -19.10 13.87 -5.78
CA ARG A 158 -19.83 13.09 -4.77
C ARG A 158 -19.02 11.93 -4.18
N ASP A 159 -17.83 11.66 -4.69
CA ASP A 159 -16.95 10.64 -4.11
C ASP A 159 -16.39 11.10 -2.74
N ALA A 160 -15.95 10.15 -1.92
CA ALA A 160 -15.45 10.41 -0.58
C ALA A 160 -14.33 11.46 -0.51
N VAL A 161 -13.39 11.47 -1.46
CA VAL A 161 -12.23 12.38 -1.44
C VAL A 161 -12.62 13.79 -1.88
N SER A 162 -13.40 13.93 -2.96
CA SER A 162 -13.93 15.24 -3.37
C SER A 162 -14.74 15.90 -2.25
N ARG A 163 -15.62 15.15 -1.56
CA ARG A 163 -16.38 15.66 -0.42
C ARG A 163 -15.48 16.05 0.76
N LEU A 164 -14.44 15.27 1.01
CA LEU A 164 -13.50 15.53 2.09
C LEU A 164 -12.74 16.85 1.85
N LEU A 165 -12.37 17.15 0.60
CA LEU A 165 -11.57 18.32 0.24
C LEU A 165 -12.40 19.58 -0.13
N SER A 166 -13.72 19.49 -0.26
CA SER A 166 -14.56 20.62 -0.71
C SER A 166 -15.23 21.43 0.43
N GLY A 167 -15.17 20.97 1.69
CA GLY A 167 -15.88 21.59 2.81
C GLY A 167 -15.01 22.53 3.65
N ARG A 168 -15.61 23.41 4.48
CA ARG A 168 -14.87 24.18 5.49
C ARG A 168 -14.25 23.28 6.58
N SER A 169 -14.92 22.18 6.89
CA SER A 169 -14.47 21.17 7.84
C SER A 169 -14.95 19.79 7.43
N SER A 170 -14.09 18.79 7.53
CA SER A 170 -14.40 17.42 7.09
C SER A 170 -14.01 16.38 8.12
N LEU A 171 -14.83 15.32 8.20
CA LEU A 171 -14.58 14.18 9.06
C LEU A 171 -13.52 13.28 8.40
N ALA A 172 -12.45 13.01 9.14
CA ALA A 172 -11.34 12.18 8.70
C ALA A 172 -11.07 11.05 9.72
N PRO A 173 -10.42 9.94 9.32
CA PRO A 173 -10.00 8.90 10.25
C PRO A 173 -9.16 9.49 11.39
N ALA A 174 -9.52 9.19 12.64
CA ALA A 174 -8.72 9.56 13.81
C ALA A 174 -7.47 8.67 13.90
N GLY A 175 -6.34 9.29 14.27
CA GLY A 175 -5.12 8.57 14.62
C GLY A 175 -4.30 7.98 13.47
N TYR A 176 -4.74 8.22 12.25
CA TYR A 176 -4.13 7.73 11.02
C TYR A 176 -4.10 8.84 9.98
N ASP A 177 -2.99 8.98 9.25
CA ASP A 177 -2.84 9.96 8.18
C ASP A 177 -2.51 9.23 6.86
N PRO A 178 -3.52 8.80 6.09
CA PRO A 178 -3.31 8.02 4.87
C PRO A 178 -2.54 8.81 3.82
N PRO A 179 -1.53 8.20 3.16
CA PRO A 179 -1.00 8.76 1.92
C PRO A 179 -2.04 8.61 0.81
N LEU A 180 -2.31 9.70 0.10
CA LEU A 180 -3.26 9.75 -1.01
C LEU A 180 -2.55 10.06 -2.33
N GLN A 181 -2.92 9.34 -3.39
CA GLN A 181 -2.57 9.70 -4.77
C GLN A 181 -3.68 10.57 -5.35
N LEU A 182 -3.54 11.89 -5.23
CA LEU A 182 -4.45 12.88 -5.78
C LEU A 182 -3.99 13.28 -7.19
N LEU A 183 -4.69 12.79 -8.21
CA LEU A 183 -4.43 13.08 -9.61
C LEU A 183 -5.09 14.40 -10.00
N GLU A 184 -4.35 15.27 -10.68
CA GLU A 184 -4.89 16.51 -11.22
C GLU A 184 -5.82 16.22 -12.41
N LEU A 185 -6.89 17.02 -12.55
CA LEU A 185 -7.82 16.86 -13.66
C LEU A 185 -7.16 17.09 -15.01
N ALA A 186 -6.24 18.05 -15.08
CA ALA A 186 -5.43 18.34 -16.26
C ALA A 186 -4.60 17.12 -16.69
N GLU A 187 -3.89 16.47 -15.76
CA GLU A 187 -3.10 15.26 -16.06
C GLU A 187 -4.00 14.12 -16.54
N LEU A 188 -5.21 13.95 -15.97
CA LEU A 188 -6.16 12.97 -16.51
C LEU A 188 -6.59 13.31 -17.95
N ALA A 189 -6.84 14.59 -18.24
CA ALA A 189 -7.24 15.04 -19.57
C ALA A 189 -6.11 14.82 -20.60
N ASP A 190 -4.86 15.01 -20.21
CA ASP A 190 -3.67 14.69 -21.01
C ASP A 190 -3.63 13.22 -21.39
N VAL A 191 -3.82 12.34 -20.41
CA VAL A 191 -3.78 10.90 -20.65
C VAL A 191 -4.95 10.41 -21.49
N VAL A 192 -6.14 11.00 -21.30
CA VAL A 192 -7.28 10.75 -22.19
C VAL A 192 -6.96 11.21 -23.60
N THR A 193 -6.33 12.38 -23.78
CA THR A 193 -5.95 12.91 -25.10
C THR A 193 -4.95 11.99 -25.81
N ALA A 194 -3.94 11.48 -25.10
CA ALA A 194 -3.00 10.50 -25.65
C ALA A 194 -3.67 9.18 -26.03
N ALA A 195 -4.62 8.69 -25.21
CA ALA A 195 -5.43 7.52 -25.54
C ALA A 195 -6.28 7.74 -26.80
N LEU A 196 -6.85 8.94 -26.94
CA LEU A 196 -7.61 9.35 -28.13
C LEU A 196 -6.73 9.40 -29.38
N ALA A 197 -5.50 9.91 -29.25
CA ALA A 197 -4.50 9.96 -30.32
C ALA A 197 -3.96 8.59 -30.73
N GLY A 198 -4.20 7.55 -29.92
CA GLY A 198 -3.77 6.17 -30.20
C GLY A 198 -2.33 5.86 -29.81
N GLU A 199 -1.79 6.65 -28.90
CA GLU A 199 -0.44 6.48 -28.37
C GLU A 199 -0.37 5.46 -27.25
N LEU A 200 -1.51 5.16 -26.62
CA LEU A 200 -1.66 4.06 -25.69
C LEU A 200 -2.17 2.84 -26.42
N GLU A 201 -1.47 1.72 -26.25
CA GLU A 201 -1.91 0.41 -26.73
C GLU A 201 -3.19 -0.04 -26.03
N ASP A 202 -3.92 -0.93 -26.70
CA ASP A 202 -5.11 -1.57 -26.13
C ASP A 202 -4.74 -2.32 -24.86
N GLY A 203 -5.53 -2.13 -23.80
CA GLY A 203 -5.25 -2.71 -22.50
C GLY A 203 -5.59 -1.79 -21.35
N VAL A 204 -4.97 -2.08 -20.21
CA VAL A 204 -5.26 -1.43 -18.93
C VAL A 204 -4.08 -0.58 -18.51
N TRP A 205 -4.36 0.67 -18.14
CA TRP A 205 -3.35 1.64 -17.72
C TRP A 205 -3.76 2.26 -16.39
N HIS A 206 -2.87 2.25 -15.40
CA HIS A 206 -3.06 3.13 -14.26
C HIS A 206 -2.79 4.58 -14.67
N VAL A 207 -3.44 5.52 -13.96
CA VAL A 207 -3.14 6.94 -14.10
C VAL A 207 -2.99 7.51 -12.70
N ALA A 208 -1.75 7.76 -12.27
CA ALA A 208 -1.44 8.21 -10.93
C ALA A 208 -0.38 9.32 -10.93
N PRO A 209 -0.49 10.29 -10.00
CA PRO A 209 0.46 11.39 -9.87
C PRO A 209 1.88 10.88 -9.54
N ALA A 210 2.88 11.75 -9.74
CA ALA A 210 4.27 11.51 -9.34
C ALA A 210 4.39 11.16 -7.85
N ASP A 211 3.67 11.91 -7.02
CA ASP A 211 3.84 11.89 -5.58
C ASP A 211 2.56 11.47 -4.85
N VAL A 212 2.76 11.09 -3.59
CA VAL A 212 1.68 10.91 -2.61
C VAL A 212 1.65 12.11 -1.67
N ILE A 213 0.45 12.49 -1.25
CA ILE A 213 0.24 13.54 -0.26
C ILE A 213 -0.46 12.96 0.98
N PRO A 214 0.08 13.15 2.20
CA PRO A 214 -0.64 12.78 3.41
C PRO A 214 -1.97 13.54 3.49
N LEU A 215 -3.04 12.87 3.93
CA LEU A 215 -4.38 13.44 4.01
C LEU A 215 -4.41 14.76 4.78
N GLU A 216 -3.70 14.88 5.90
CA GLU A 216 -3.62 16.11 6.66
C GLU A 216 -3.05 17.27 5.84
N LYS A 217 -1.96 17.02 5.10
CA LYS A 217 -1.35 18.01 4.20
C LYS A 217 -2.28 18.37 3.04
N ALA A 218 -3.01 17.40 2.49
CA ALA A 218 -4.00 17.64 1.45
C ALA A 218 -5.17 18.51 1.96
N MET A 219 -5.69 18.20 3.15
CA MET A 219 -6.74 19.00 3.79
C MET A 219 -6.28 20.42 4.11
N ALA A 220 -5.06 20.57 4.63
CA ALA A 220 -4.49 21.88 4.91
C ALA A 220 -4.33 22.72 3.64
N ARG A 221 -3.84 22.14 2.54
CA ARG A 221 -3.74 22.82 1.24
C ARG A 221 -5.10 23.21 0.66
N ALA A 222 -6.12 22.40 0.90
CA ALA A 222 -7.50 22.70 0.50
C ALA A 222 -8.22 23.68 1.46
N GLY A 223 -7.56 24.17 2.52
CA GLY A 223 -8.18 25.06 3.51
C GLY A 223 -9.25 24.38 4.38
N VAL A 224 -9.22 23.05 4.49
CA VAL A 224 -10.22 22.25 5.20
C VAL A 224 -9.77 21.92 6.61
N ARG A 225 -10.58 22.27 7.61
CA ARG A 225 -10.32 21.86 8.99
C ARG A 225 -10.59 20.38 9.19
N ARG A 226 -9.57 19.62 9.60
CA ARG A 226 -9.68 18.19 9.95
C ARG A 226 -10.42 17.98 11.25
N VAL A 227 -11.46 17.14 11.22
CA VAL A 227 -12.18 16.66 12.42
C VAL A 227 -11.92 15.16 12.56
N PRO A 228 -11.02 14.73 13.46
CA PRO A 228 -10.67 13.32 13.61
C PRO A 228 -11.84 12.55 14.23
N LEU A 229 -12.20 11.41 13.62
CA LEU A 229 -13.26 10.54 14.10
C LEU A 229 -12.87 9.06 14.01
N PRO A 230 -13.24 8.23 15.01
CA PRO A 230 -13.08 6.78 14.90
C PRO A 230 -13.72 6.23 13.63
N SER A 231 -12.96 5.40 12.90
CA SER A 231 -13.35 4.83 11.58
C SER A 231 -14.74 4.19 11.55
N GLN A 232 -15.16 3.59 12.65
CA GLN A 232 -16.47 2.93 12.80
C GLN A 232 -17.62 3.92 12.72
N LEU A 233 -17.47 5.10 13.33
CA LEU A 233 -18.44 6.19 13.28
C LEU A 233 -18.39 6.90 11.92
N LEU A 234 -17.19 7.04 11.36
CA LEU A 234 -16.96 7.64 10.05
C LEU A 234 -17.79 6.94 8.97
N ARG A 235 -17.78 5.59 8.97
CA ARG A 235 -18.56 4.78 8.02
C ARG A 235 -20.07 5.03 8.13
N GLY A 236 -20.60 5.17 9.34
CA GLY A 236 -22.02 5.45 9.58
C GLY A 236 -22.43 6.85 9.13
N LEU A 237 -21.63 7.87 9.46
CA LEU A 237 -21.93 9.27 9.11
C LEU A 237 -21.81 9.54 7.62
N TYR A 238 -20.83 8.94 6.94
CA TYR A 238 -20.72 9.05 5.49
C TYR A 238 -21.90 8.39 4.77
N ARG A 239 -22.42 7.27 5.30
CA ARG A 239 -23.67 6.65 4.81
C ARG A 239 -24.84 7.62 4.89
N LEU A 240 -25.02 8.32 6.02
CA LEU A 240 -26.08 9.31 6.20
C LEU A 240 -25.92 10.51 5.25
N ARG A 241 -24.69 10.85 4.87
CA ARG A 241 -24.37 11.93 3.91
C ARG A 241 -24.42 11.49 2.44
N GLY A 242 -24.96 10.30 2.15
CA GLY A 242 -25.08 9.80 0.78
C GLY A 242 -23.74 9.47 0.12
N ALA A 243 -22.71 9.15 0.90
CA ALA A 243 -21.48 8.54 0.41
C ALA A 243 -21.57 7.03 0.47
N GLU A 244 -20.94 6.35 -0.49
CA GLU A 244 -20.77 4.91 -0.40
C GLU A 244 -19.84 4.61 0.78
N PRO A 245 -20.31 3.88 1.81
CA PRO A 245 -19.51 3.60 3.01
C PRO A 245 -18.21 2.84 2.69
N ASP A 246 -18.17 2.21 1.52
CA ASP A 246 -17.08 1.41 1.00
C ASP A 246 -15.98 2.26 0.35
N GLU A 247 -16.25 3.52 -0.03
CA GLU A 247 -15.21 4.49 -0.46
C GLU A 247 -14.43 5.04 0.74
N VAL A 248 -15.06 5.12 1.91
CA VAL A 248 -14.41 5.53 3.17
C VAL A 248 -13.34 4.52 3.60
N GLU A 249 -13.53 3.24 3.25
CA GLU A 249 -12.51 2.22 3.49
C GLU A 249 -11.22 2.51 2.69
N ALA A 250 -11.33 3.18 1.53
CA ALA A 250 -10.18 3.64 0.77
C ALA A 250 -9.44 4.81 1.42
N LEU A 251 -10.07 5.57 2.32
CA LEU A 251 -9.34 6.51 3.18
C LEU A 251 -8.58 5.76 4.29
N ARG A 252 -9.05 4.59 4.71
CA ARG A 252 -8.40 3.81 5.77
C ARG A 252 -7.27 2.94 5.23
N TYR A 253 -7.50 2.31 4.09
CA TYR A 253 -6.54 1.47 3.38
C TYR A 253 -6.43 2.01 1.95
N PRO A 254 -5.73 3.13 1.75
CA PRO A 254 -5.56 3.71 0.43
C PRO A 254 -4.91 2.70 -0.51
N VAL A 255 -5.53 2.54 -1.67
CA VAL A 255 -4.97 1.79 -2.77
C VAL A 255 -3.96 2.71 -3.44
N THR A 256 -2.68 2.38 -3.30
CA THR A 256 -1.63 3.03 -4.09
C THR A 256 -1.35 2.16 -5.32
N VAL A 257 -1.34 2.78 -6.49
CA VAL A 257 -1.06 2.11 -7.77
C VAL A 257 0.24 2.63 -8.36
N SER A 258 0.94 1.76 -9.08
CA SER A 258 2.10 2.14 -9.90
C SER A 258 1.61 2.61 -11.26
N ASP A 259 2.22 3.67 -11.77
CA ASP A 259 1.97 4.29 -13.08
C ASP A 259 3.20 4.18 -14.00
N ALA A 260 4.12 3.26 -13.66
CA ALA A 260 5.41 3.12 -14.32
C ALA A 260 5.28 2.74 -15.80
N ALA A 261 4.28 1.92 -16.17
CA ALA A 261 4.06 1.52 -17.56
C ALA A 261 3.71 2.73 -18.42
N ARG A 262 2.73 3.53 -18.00
CA ARG A 262 2.33 4.77 -18.69
C ARG A 262 3.50 5.71 -18.85
N ARG A 263 4.26 5.97 -17.79
CA ARG A 263 5.39 6.92 -17.85
C ARG A 263 6.47 6.51 -18.83
N ARG A 264 6.74 5.20 -18.97
CA ARG A 264 7.71 4.72 -19.98
C ARG A 264 7.25 5.02 -21.41
N VAL A 265 5.97 4.81 -21.71
CA VAL A 265 5.39 5.10 -23.02
C VAL A 265 5.30 6.61 -23.29
N MET A 266 4.89 7.39 -22.28
CA MET A 266 4.75 8.84 -22.42
C MET A 266 6.09 9.58 -22.41
N ALA A 267 7.14 9.04 -21.78
CA ALA A 267 8.48 9.62 -21.83
C ALA A 267 9.01 9.77 -23.26
N THR A 268 8.65 8.83 -24.14
CA THR A 268 9.07 8.84 -25.54
C THR A 268 8.18 9.71 -26.42
N SER A 269 6.88 9.79 -26.11
CA SER A 269 5.89 10.43 -26.99
C SER A 269 5.54 11.87 -26.59
N HIS A 270 5.51 12.16 -25.28
CA HIS A 270 5.10 13.44 -24.69
C HIS A 270 5.89 13.74 -23.41
N PRO A 271 7.19 14.09 -23.51
CA PRO A 271 8.02 14.41 -22.36
C PRO A 271 7.47 15.61 -21.55
N ASP A 272 6.77 16.54 -22.20
CA ASP A 272 6.14 17.71 -21.57
C ASP A 272 4.90 17.36 -20.72
N LEU A 273 4.28 16.20 -20.97
CA LEU A 273 3.11 15.70 -20.23
C LEU A 273 3.52 14.78 -19.07
N LEU A 274 4.78 14.39 -19.00
CA LEU A 274 5.32 13.92 -17.74
C LEU A 274 5.39 15.13 -16.82
N PRO A 275 4.87 15.05 -15.58
CA PRO A 275 5.11 16.13 -14.62
C PRO A 275 6.59 16.41 -14.66
N GLY A 276 6.93 17.66 -14.97
CA GLY A 276 8.30 18.09 -15.15
C GLY A 276 9.12 17.41 -14.06
N THR A 277 10.25 16.83 -14.46
CA THR A 277 11.34 16.70 -13.52
C THR A 277 11.53 18.12 -13.00
N LEU A 278 10.81 18.49 -11.92
CA LEU A 278 11.35 19.40 -10.94
C LEU A 278 12.72 18.81 -10.76
N GLU A 279 13.72 19.52 -11.29
CA GLU A 279 15.09 19.37 -10.91
C GLU A 279 15.02 19.09 -9.43
N ARG A 280 15.32 17.84 -9.09
CA ARG A 280 15.27 17.37 -7.71
C ARG A 280 16.30 18.23 -7.02
N SER A 281 15.89 19.36 -6.47
CA SER A 281 16.72 20.11 -5.58
C SER A 281 16.93 19.12 -4.43
N GLU A 282 18.15 18.63 -4.30
CA GLU A 282 18.54 17.67 -3.27
C GLU A 282 18.34 18.24 -1.84
N GLY A 283 17.76 19.45 -1.71
CA GLY A 283 17.56 20.21 -0.49
C GLY A 283 16.11 20.37 0.03
N GLU A 284 15.04 20.11 -0.74
CA GLU A 284 13.65 20.27 -0.24
C GLU A 284 12.89 18.93 -0.16
N LEU A 285 13.37 18.05 0.74
CA LEU A 285 12.70 16.85 1.28
C LEU A 285 11.67 16.17 0.36
N ALA A 286 12.17 15.49 -0.69
CA ALA A 286 11.46 14.43 -1.38
C ALA A 286 10.84 13.47 -0.34
N HIS A 287 9.51 13.55 -0.15
CA HIS A 287 8.81 12.75 0.84
C HIS A 287 8.92 11.27 0.46
N ASP A 288 9.31 10.44 1.43
CA ASP A 288 9.23 9.00 1.26
C ASP A 288 7.77 8.58 0.97
N PRO A 289 7.51 7.71 -0.02
CA PRO A 289 6.14 7.29 -0.36
C PRO A 289 5.35 6.67 0.79
N PHE A 290 6.03 6.21 1.83
CA PHE A 290 5.44 5.62 3.04
C PHE A 290 5.78 6.40 4.32
N SER A 291 6.14 7.68 4.17
CA SER A 291 6.36 8.63 5.25
C SER A 291 7.54 8.33 6.19
N LEU A 292 8.53 7.52 5.79
CA LEU A 292 9.77 7.41 6.56
C LEU A 292 10.45 8.78 6.64
N ASP A 293 10.70 9.20 7.88
CA ASP A 293 11.40 10.44 8.18
C ASP A 293 12.73 10.10 8.87
N ARG A 294 13.82 10.21 8.11
CA ARG A 294 15.18 9.92 8.61
C ARG A 294 15.60 10.89 9.70
N ALA A 295 15.18 12.16 9.62
CA ALA A 295 15.48 13.15 10.64
C ALA A 295 14.72 12.86 11.94
N TYR A 296 13.47 12.40 11.83
CA TYR A 296 12.67 11.90 12.95
C TYR A 296 13.34 10.71 13.63
N VAL A 297 13.74 9.69 12.85
CA VAL A 297 14.47 8.52 13.35
C VAL A 297 15.77 8.92 14.04
N ALA A 298 16.57 9.79 13.43
CA ALA A 298 17.82 10.28 14.02
C ALA A 298 17.60 11.04 15.33
N ARG A 299 16.54 11.86 15.43
CA ARG A 299 16.20 12.61 16.66
C ARG A 299 15.81 11.69 17.80
N LEU A 300 14.96 10.69 17.53
CA LEU A 300 14.60 9.67 18.54
C LEU A 300 15.81 8.83 18.95
N GLY A 301 16.63 8.46 17.96
CA GLY A 301 17.92 7.78 18.15
C GLY A 301 18.83 8.49 19.13
N ARG A 302 19.01 9.81 18.96
CA ARG A 302 19.88 10.64 19.82
C ARG A 302 19.35 10.92 21.23
N THR A 303 18.17 10.45 21.59
CA THR A 303 17.54 10.78 22.88
C THR A 303 17.04 9.52 23.59
N LEU A 304 15.75 9.21 23.44
CA LEU A 304 15.07 8.12 24.14
C LEU A 304 15.66 6.75 23.79
N PHE A 305 15.92 6.50 22.51
CA PHE A 305 16.38 5.17 22.09
C PHE A 305 17.80 4.89 22.57
N ARG A 306 18.72 5.87 22.51
CA ARG A 306 20.04 5.72 23.12
C ARG A 306 19.96 5.45 24.62
N PHE A 307 19.10 6.15 25.37
CA PHE A 307 18.91 5.88 26.79
C PHE A 307 18.38 4.46 27.05
N LEU A 308 17.33 4.05 26.33
CA LEU A 308 16.74 2.72 26.45
C LEU A 308 17.75 1.64 26.08
N HIS A 309 18.52 1.86 25.02
CA HIS A 309 19.56 0.97 24.52
C HIS A 309 20.74 0.84 25.50
N ASP A 310 21.40 1.94 25.86
CA ASP A 310 22.67 1.92 26.60
C ASP A 310 22.49 1.69 28.10
N ARG A 311 21.42 2.24 28.69
CA ARG A 311 21.26 2.33 30.15
C ARG A 311 20.15 1.43 30.68
N TRP A 312 18.98 1.45 30.03
CA TRP A 312 17.81 0.72 30.53
C TRP A 312 17.90 -0.77 30.20
N TRP A 313 18.12 -1.10 28.93
CA TRP A 313 18.17 -2.47 28.42
C TRP A 313 19.58 -3.01 28.19
N ARG A 314 20.58 -2.12 28.10
CA ARG A 314 22.01 -2.46 27.98
C ARG A 314 22.25 -3.49 26.88
N ILE A 315 21.76 -3.22 25.67
CA ILE A 315 21.67 -4.23 24.61
C ILE A 315 23.07 -4.63 24.13
N GLU A 316 23.34 -5.92 24.08
CA GLU A 316 24.55 -6.49 23.46
C GLU A 316 24.25 -7.02 22.06
N TRP A 317 25.19 -6.84 21.14
CA TRP A 317 25.05 -7.20 19.73
C TRP A 317 26.16 -8.15 19.30
N GLN A 318 25.85 -9.07 18.41
CA GLN A 318 26.82 -9.91 17.71
C GLN A 318 26.35 -10.15 16.27
N GLY A 319 27.29 -10.23 15.32
CA GLY A 319 27.00 -10.59 13.93
C GLY A 319 26.45 -9.45 13.08
N LEU A 320 26.61 -8.19 13.50
CA LEU A 320 26.10 -7.03 12.74
C LEU A 320 26.69 -6.96 11.33
N GLU A 321 27.91 -7.47 11.17
CA GLU A 321 28.65 -7.67 9.92
C GLU A 321 27.91 -8.58 8.91
N HIS A 322 26.98 -9.42 9.36
CA HIS A 322 26.15 -10.24 8.48
C HIS A 322 25.06 -9.43 7.75
N VAL A 323 24.78 -8.21 8.19
CA VAL A 323 23.81 -7.34 7.50
C VAL A 323 24.51 -6.63 6.34
N PRO A 324 24.00 -6.75 5.10
CA PRO A 324 24.63 -6.10 3.95
C PRO A 324 24.73 -4.58 4.11
N GLY A 325 25.91 -4.02 3.81
CA GLY A 325 26.15 -2.57 3.80
C GLY A 325 25.44 -1.84 2.65
N SER A 326 25.15 -2.54 1.57
CA SER A 326 24.36 -2.07 0.40
C SER A 326 23.45 -3.19 -0.11
N GLY A 327 22.52 -2.88 -1.02
CA GLY A 327 21.62 -3.89 -1.62
C GLY A 327 20.47 -4.35 -0.73
N GLY A 328 19.55 -5.13 -1.29
CA GLY A 328 18.38 -5.66 -0.58
C GLY A 328 18.70 -6.88 0.28
N ALA A 329 17.96 -7.05 1.39
CA ALA A 329 17.99 -8.28 2.19
C ALA A 329 16.69 -8.43 3.00
N VAL A 330 16.33 -9.66 3.33
CA VAL A 330 15.18 -9.96 4.21
C VAL A 330 15.70 -10.27 5.61
N LEU A 331 15.48 -9.36 6.56
CA LEU A 331 15.85 -9.55 7.96
C LEU A 331 14.73 -10.31 8.69
N VAL A 332 15.05 -11.41 9.36
CA VAL A 332 14.05 -12.30 9.97
C VAL A 332 14.29 -12.45 11.46
N GLY A 333 13.39 -11.90 12.27
CA GLY A 333 13.54 -11.85 13.73
C GLY A 333 12.46 -12.61 14.51
N ASN A 334 12.74 -12.98 15.75
CA ASN A 334 11.65 -13.27 16.70
C ASN A 334 11.07 -11.96 17.25
N HIS A 335 9.75 -11.84 17.27
CA HIS A 335 9.07 -10.72 17.91
C HIS A 335 8.40 -11.15 19.20
N ARG A 336 8.77 -10.53 20.33
CA ARG A 336 8.25 -10.85 21.67
C ARG A 336 7.81 -9.60 22.42
N GLY A 337 6.63 -9.71 23.04
CA GLY A 337 5.98 -8.60 23.70
C GLY A 337 4.92 -7.97 22.80
N HIS A 338 3.88 -7.39 23.41
CA HIS A 338 2.81 -6.75 22.65
C HIS A 338 3.24 -5.40 22.03
N GLN A 339 4.34 -4.83 22.52
CA GLN A 339 4.94 -3.59 22.03
C GLN A 339 6.21 -3.93 21.23
N PRO A 340 6.42 -3.35 20.04
CA PRO A 340 7.51 -3.73 19.13
C PRO A 340 8.84 -3.07 19.47
N TRP A 341 9.22 -3.06 20.75
CA TRP A 341 10.49 -2.46 21.19
C TRP A 341 11.71 -3.22 20.65
N ASP A 342 11.60 -4.54 20.49
CA ASP A 342 12.61 -5.35 19.82
C ASP A 342 12.88 -4.88 18.40
N GLY A 343 11.85 -4.68 17.59
CA GLY A 343 11.97 -4.11 16.25
C GLY A 343 12.56 -2.71 16.28
N VAL A 344 12.07 -1.82 17.15
CA VAL A 344 12.56 -0.43 17.24
C VAL A 344 14.04 -0.37 17.60
N MET A 345 14.53 -1.21 18.52
CA MET A 345 15.96 -1.23 18.90
C MET A 345 16.84 -1.77 17.78
N VAL A 346 16.37 -2.78 17.03
CA VAL A 346 17.08 -3.27 15.83
C VAL A 346 17.14 -2.19 14.75
N LEU A 347 16.02 -1.51 14.48
CA LEU A 347 15.98 -0.39 13.52
C LEU A 347 16.94 0.73 13.94
N HIS A 348 16.93 1.09 15.23
CA HIS A 348 17.82 2.09 15.79
C HIS A 348 19.30 1.73 15.55
N ARG A 349 19.69 0.49 15.86
CA ARG A 349 21.07 0.01 15.68
C ARG A 349 21.51 0.02 14.22
N LEU A 350 20.65 -0.45 13.31
CA LEU A 350 20.96 -0.49 11.88
C LEU A 350 21.08 0.93 11.29
N ALA A 351 20.26 1.87 11.77
CA ALA A 351 20.34 3.27 11.35
C ALA A 351 21.58 3.99 11.91
N SER A 352 21.95 3.75 13.17
CA SER A 352 23.10 4.42 13.79
C SER A 352 24.44 3.91 13.29
N ASP A 353 24.58 2.60 13.10
CA ASP A 353 25.89 1.98 12.86
C ASP A 353 26.15 1.68 11.38
N LEU A 354 25.10 1.34 10.62
CA LEU A 354 25.22 0.99 9.20
C LEU A 354 24.63 2.07 8.28
N GLY A 355 24.01 3.13 8.83
CA GLY A 355 23.25 4.11 8.04
C GLY A 355 22.04 3.51 7.29
N ARG A 356 21.70 2.25 7.56
CA ARG A 356 20.63 1.52 6.88
C ARG A 356 19.31 1.78 7.60
N HIS A 357 18.25 2.00 6.84
CA HIS A 357 16.91 2.26 7.38
C HIS A 357 15.96 1.16 6.90
N PRO A 358 15.86 0.03 7.63
CA PRO A 358 15.02 -1.07 7.20
C PRO A 358 13.55 -0.69 7.20
N ARG A 359 12.82 -1.25 6.24
CA ARG A 359 11.37 -1.22 6.21
C ARG A 359 10.82 -2.42 6.91
N PHE A 360 9.69 -2.27 7.59
CA PHE A 360 9.09 -3.39 8.32
C PHE A 360 7.59 -3.46 8.11
N LEU A 361 7.07 -4.68 8.06
CA LEU A 361 5.65 -4.91 7.82
C LEU A 361 4.87 -4.90 9.15
N ILE A 362 4.04 -3.88 9.33
CA ILE A 362 3.21 -3.69 10.53
C ILE A 362 1.83 -4.33 10.38
N HIS A 363 1.34 -4.91 11.48
CA HIS A 363 -0.03 -5.39 11.53
C HIS A 363 -1.01 -4.21 11.36
N PRO A 364 -2.06 -4.32 10.52
CA PRO A 364 -3.01 -3.23 10.24
C PRO A 364 -3.72 -2.67 11.48
N THR A 365 -3.74 -3.40 12.59
CA THR A 365 -4.29 -2.88 13.84
C THR A 365 -3.43 -1.80 14.48
N LEU A 366 -2.09 -1.84 14.29
CA LEU A 366 -1.18 -0.87 14.89
C LEU A 366 -1.44 0.55 14.36
N VAL A 367 -1.91 0.67 13.11
CA VAL A 367 -2.23 1.99 12.53
C VAL A 367 -3.57 2.58 13.00
N LYS A 368 -4.32 1.87 13.85
CA LYS A 368 -5.64 2.34 14.32
C LYS A 368 -5.57 3.14 15.61
N PHE A 369 -4.44 3.06 16.32
CA PHE A 369 -4.25 3.80 17.55
C PHE A 369 -3.69 5.18 17.23
N PRO A 370 -4.30 6.26 17.78
CA PRO A 370 -3.77 7.60 17.60
C PRO A 370 -2.31 7.66 18.08
N PHE A 371 -1.50 8.47 17.38
CA PHE A 371 -0.05 8.63 17.54
C PHE A 371 0.81 7.43 17.12
N LEU A 372 0.30 6.19 17.24
CA LEU A 372 1.07 5.00 16.89
C LEU A 372 1.26 4.86 15.38
N ALA A 373 0.26 5.20 14.57
CA ALA A 373 0.38 5.08 13.11
C ALA A 373 1.44 6.03 12.52
N PRO A 374 1.41 7.35 12.80
CA PRO A 374 2.44 8.26 12.30
C PRO A 374 3.84 7.90 12.82
N TYR A 375 3.93 7.43 14.07
CA TYR A 375 5.19 6.93 14.62
C TYR A 375 5.72 5.72 13.85
N MET A 376 4.88 4.71 13.59
CA MET A 376 5.30 3.50 12.87
C MET A 376 5.73 3.82 11.44
N SER A 377 4.91 4.56 10.69
CA SER A 377 5.24 4.99 9.31
C SER A 377 6.48 5.88 9.29
N GLY A 378 6.59 6.83 10.22
CA GLY A 378 7.76 7.70 10.40
C GLY A 378 9.06 6.95 10.65
N CYS A 379 8.99 5.77 11.29
CA CYS A 379 10.12 4.87 11.51
C CYS A 379 10.38 3.88 10.35
N GLY A 380 9.57 3.87 9.29
CA GLY A 380 9.71 2.97 8.14
C GLY A 380 8.74 1.79 8.12
N GLY A 381 7.65 1.83 8.89
CA GLY A 381 6.62 0.79 8.95
C GLY A 381 5.62 0.89 7.79
N LEU A 382 5.44 -0.21 7.05
CA LEU A 382 4.45 -0.34 5.98
C LEU A 382 3.38 -1.36 6.36
N HIS A 383 2.16 -1.18 5.87
CA HIS A 383 1.12 -2.20 6.04
C HIS A 383 1.60 -3.57 5.55
N ALA A 384 1.35 -4.61 6.36
CA ALA A 384 1.74 -5.96 6.01
C ALA A 384 0.92 -6.51 4.83
N CYS A 385 1.47 -6.37 3.63
CA CYS A 385 0.97 -6.96 2.40
C CYS A 385 2.12 -7.39 1.48
N VAL A 386 1.81 -8.23 0.48
CA VAL A 386 2.81 -8.78 -0.44
C VAL A 386 3.46 -7.65 -1.24
N GLU A 387 2.65 -6.69 -1.66
CA GLU A 387 3.04 -5.63 -2.58
C GLU A 387 4.00 -4.63 -1.94
N ASN A 388 3.79 -4.29 -0.67
CA ASN A 388 4.74 -3.46 0.09
C ASN A 388 6.08 -4.17 0.25
N GLY A 389 6.08 -5.47 0.52
CA GLY A 389 7.33 -6.24 0.60
C GLY A 389 8.05 -6.30 -0.75
N ASP A 390 7.31 -6.54 -1.84
CA ASP A 390 7.86 -6.53 -3.20
C ASP A 390 8.46 -5.17 -3.55
N TRP A 391 7.76 -4.08 -3.21
CA TRP A 391 8.24 -2.72 -3.46
C TRP A 391 9.55 -2.42 -2.74
N VAL A 392 9.66 -2.77 -1.45
CA VAL A 392 10.89 -2.54 -0.66
C VAL A 392 12.09 -3.24 -1.29
N LEU A 393 11.92 -4.51 -1.67
CA LEU A 393 13.03 -5.32 -2.19
C LEU A 393 13.39 -4.98 -3.63
N ALA A 394 12.40 -4.59 -4.45
CA ALA A 394 12.66 -4.06 -5.79
C ALA A 394 13.52 -2.78 -5.77
N GLN A 395 13.43 -1.99 -4.70
CA GLN A 395 14.28 -0.82 -4.46
C GLN A 395 15.63 -1.18 -3.81
N GLN A 396 15.98 -2.47 -3.73
CA GLN A 396 17.21 -2.96 -3.09
C GLN A 396 17.36 -2.46 -1.63
N GLN A 397 16.25 -2.40 -0.90
CA GLN A 397 16.22 -2.00 0.52
C GLN A 397 16.11 -3.21 1.47
N LEU A 398 16.40 -2.99 2.75
CA LEU A 398 16.23 -4.02 3.79
C LEU A 398 14.76 -4.14 4.17
N LEU A 399 14.22 -5.36 4.16
CA LEU A 399 12.87 -5.69 4.61
C LEU A 399 12.93 -6.55 5.88
N ALA A 400 12.52 -5.98 7.01
CA ALA A 400 12.41 -6.69 8.29
C ALA A 400 11.03 -7.32 8.48
N ILE A 401 11.03 -8.62 8.79
CA ILE A 401 9.82 -9.44 8.97
C ILE A 401 9.94 -10.28 10.25
N PHE A 402 8.83 -10.38 10.98
CA PHE A 402 8.67 -11.26 12.13
C PHE A 402 7.72 -12.41 11.78
N PRO A 403 8.21 -13.60 11.40
CA PRO A 403 7.44 -14.62 10.69
C PRO A 403 6.41 -15.36 11.58
N GLU A 404 6.52 -15.27 12.91
CA GLU A 404 5.49 -15.77 13.84
C GLU A 404 4.24 -14.87 13.87
N GLY A 405 4.37 -13.62 13.40
CA GLY A 405 3.34 -12.59 13.42
C GLY A 405 2.75 -12.34 14.81
N ILE A 406 1.47 -11.94 14.82
CA ILE A 406 0.77 -11.54 16.06
C ILE A 406 0.67 -12.67 17.11
N ARG A 407 0.77 -13.94 16.69
CA ARG A 407 0.74 -15.09 17.61
C ARG A 407 2.05 -15.23 18.38
N GLY A 408 3.18 -14.85 17.78
CA GLY A 408 4.49 -14.83 18.43
C GLY A 408 4.64 -13.62 19.36
N ALA A 409 4.20 -12.44 18.91
CA ALA A 409 4.24 -11.20 19.67
C ALA A 409 3.54 -11.33 21.04
N PHE A 410 2.34 -11.90 21.04
CA PHE A 410 1.55 -12.12 22.25
C PHE A 410 1.86 -13.45 22.94
N ALA A 411 3.03 -14.07 22.80
CA ALA A 411 3.35 -15.28 23.57
C ALA A 411 3.26 -15.02 25.08
N ARG A 412 2.77 -16.00 25.86
CA ARG A 412 2.84 -15.90 27.34
C ARG A 412 4.30 -15.99 27.76
N TYR A 413 4.65 -15.37 28.88
CA TYR A 413 6.04 -15.29 29.34
C TYR A 413 6.72 -16.67 29.42
N ARG A 414 6.01 -17.69 29.92
CA ARG A 414 6.50 -19.08 30.00
C ARG A 414 6.86 -19.73 28.65
N ASP A 415 6.34 -19.22 27.55
CA ASP A 415 6.50 -19.77 26.20
C ASP A 415 7.29 -18.82 25.28
N VAL A 416 7.90 -17.77 25.85
CA VAL A 416 8.41 -16.63 25.07
C VAL A 416 9.69 -16.92 24.29
N TYR A 417 10.40 -18.00 24.61
CA TYR A 417 11.58 -18.41 23.82
C TYR A 417 11.32 -19.67 22.99
N ARG A 418 10.06 -20.11 22.90
CA ARG A 418 9.64 -21.23 22.05
C ARG A 418 9.13 -20.71 20.72
N LEU A 419 9.97 -20.76 19.69
CA LEU A 419 9.60 -20.38 18.33
C LEU A 419 8.43 -21.23 17.82
N ARG A 420 7.36 -20.57 17.38
CA ARG A 420 6.20 -21.23 16.76
C ARG A 420 6.43 -21.44 15.26
N ARG A 421 5.40 -21.91 14.55
CA ARG A 421 5.44 -22.05 13.10
C ARG A 421 5.61 -20.68 12.44
N PHE A 422 6.57 -20.59 11.53
CA PHE A 422 6.82 -19.40 10.71
C PHE A 422 5.92 -19.38 9.48
N ARG A 423 5.37 -18.21 9.15
CA ARG A 423 4.75 -17.98 7.85
C ARG A 423 5.86 -17.89 6.78
N PRO A 424 5.73 -18.59 5.65
CA PRO A 424 6.82 -18.72 4.68
C PRO A 424 6.98 -17.51 3.72
N ASP A 425 6.17 -16.46 3.85
CA ASP A 425 6.14 -15.37 2.86
C ASP A 425 7.49 -14.63 2.71
N TYR A 426 8.27 -14.55 3.79
CA TYR A 426 9.62 -13.96 3.76
C TYR A 426 10.60 -14.76 2.88
N VAL A 427 10.44 -16.08 2.80
CA VAL A 427 11.26 -16.94 1.91
C VAL A 427 10.89 -16.67 0.46
N ARG A 428 9.59 -16.52 0.16
CA ARG A 428 9.12 -16.18 -1.19
C ARG A 428 9.65 -14.82 -1.63
N PHE A 429 9.66 -13.85 -0.72
CA PHE A 429 10.27 -12.54 -0.99
C PHE A 429 11.75 -12.66 -1.32
N ALA A 430 12.53 -13.37 -0.50
CA ALA A 430 13.95 -13.57 -0.73
C ALA A 430 14.25 -14.26 -2.06
N LEU A 431 13.50 -15.32 -2.40
CA LEU A 431 13.63 -16.03 -3.67
C LEU A 431 13.23 -15.16 -4.87
N ARG A 432 12.07 -14.49 -4.85
CA ARG A 432 11.62 -13.66 -5.99
C ARG A 432 12.54 -12.50 -6.30
N HIS A 433 13.05 -11.84 -5.26
CA HIS A 433 13.92 -10.67 -5.41
C HIS A 433 15.40 -11.05 -5.41
N GLN A 434 15.72 -12.33 -5.28
CA GLN A 434 17.09 -12.85 -5.30
C GLN A 434 18.00 -12.12 -4.30
N VAL A 435 17.52 -12.02 -3.06
CA VAL A 435 18.20 -11.34 -1.96
C VAL A 435 18.42 -12.31 -0.78
N PRO A 436 19.49 -12.12 0.01
CA PRO A 436 19.78 -13.00 1.14
C PRO A 436 18.75 -12.86 2.27
N ILE A 437 18.55 -13.96 3.00
CA ILE A 437 17.81 -13.96 4.26
C ILE A 437 18.82 -13.82 5.40
N VAL A 438 18.68 -12.80 6.25
CA VAL A 438 19.54 -12.61 7.43
C VAL A 438 18.71 -12.84 8.69
N PRO A 439 18.79 -14.04 9.30
CA PRO A 439 18.07 -14.32 10.54
C PRO A 439 18.73 -13.57 11.71
N PHE A 440 17.94 -13.11 12.67
CA PHE A 440 18.45 -12.59 13.93
C PHE A 440 17.58 -13.02 15.10
N VAL A 441 18.17 -13.11 16.28
CA VAL A 441 17.46 -13.48 17.51
C VAL A 441 17.61 -12.40 18.56
N VAL A 442 16.53 -12.14 19.29
CA VAL A 442 16.47 -11.18 20.40
C VAL A 442 16.07 -11.93 21.67
N VAL A 443 16.94 -11.87 22.68
CA VAL A 443 16.71 -12.37 24.04
C VAL A 443 16.67 -11.18 25.00
N GLY A 444 15.75 -11.17 25.96
CA GLY A 444 15.59 -10.09 26.95
C GLY A 444 14.44 -9.12 26.68
N SER A 445 13.94 -9.04 25.44
CA SER A 445 12.85 -8.13 25.06
C SER A 445 11.49 -8.54 25.61
N ALA A 446 11.30 -9.82 25.93
CA ALA A 446 10.05 -10.33 26.49
C ALA A 446 9.80 -9.85 27.93
N GLU A 447 10.88 -9.63 28.68
CA GLU A 447 10.90 -9.33 30.10
C GLU A 447 10.49 -7.89 30.42
N ILE A 448 10.43 -7.00 29.41
CA ILE A 448 10.01 -5.61 29.61
C ILE A 448 8.51 -5.52 29.95
N PHE A 449 7.71 -6.43 29.39
CA PHE A 449 6.27 -6.54 29.61
C PHE A 449 5.87 -8.03 29.62
N PRO A 450 6.23 -8.79 30.67
CA PRO A 450 5.98 -10.23 30.69
C PRO A 450 4.46 -10.46 30.69
N ILE A 451 3.97 -11.08 29.63
CA ILE A 451 2.54 -11.38 29.48
C ILE A 451 2.22 -12.60 30.36
N LEU A 452 1.62 -12.35 31.53
CA LEU A 452 1.26 -13.39 32.49
C LEU A 452 -0.04 -14.09 32.07
N ALA A 453 -1.03 -13.29 31.65
CA ALA A 453 -2.32 -13.77 31.19
C ALA A 453 -2.87 -12.89 30.06
N LYS A 454 -3.97 -13.33 29.44
CA LYS A 454 -4.63 -12.63 28.33
C LYS A 454 -6.12 -12.61 28.57
N ILE A 455 -6.72 -11.45 28.38
CA ILE A 455 -8.18 -11.28 28.40
C ILE A 455 -8.67 -11.31 26.95
N GLU A 456 -9.46 -12.32 26.63
CA GLU A 456 -10.12 -12.50 25.32
C GLU A 456 -11.49 -11.82 25.34
N TRP A 457 -11.52 -10.51 25.09
CA TRP A 457 -12.78 -9.76 25.07
C TRP A 457 -13.31 -9.61 23.64
N ARG A 458 -14.40 -10.32 23.32
CA ARG A 458 -14.98 -10.39 21.96
C ARG A 458 -15.40 -9.03 21.41
N TRP A 459 -16.00 -8.17 22.24
CA TRP A 459 -16.41 -6.83 21.82
C TRP A 459 -15.20 -5.95 21.50
N TRP A 460 -14.20 -5.94 22.38
CA TRP A 460 -12.94 -5.22 22.14
C TRP A 460 -12.27 -5.67 20.85
N LYS A 461 -12.09 -6.98 20.67
CA LYS A 461 -11.49 -7.55 19.46
C LYS A 461 -12.25 -7.18 18.19
N ARG A 462 -13.58 -7.07 18.26
CA ARG A 462 -14.42 -6.62 17.13
C ARG A 462 -14.22 -5.13 16.83
N VAL A 463 -14.13 -4.30 17.86
CA VAL A 463 -14.05 -2.83 17.72
C VAL A 463 -12.64 -2.37 17.38
N SER A 464 -11.64 -2.82 18.14
CA SER A 464 -10.24 -2.40 18.00
C SER A 464 -9.46 -3.24 17.01
N GLU A 465 -9.91 -4.47 16.68
CA GLU A 465 -9.13 -5.50 15.97
C GLU A 465 -7.81 -5.86 16.68
N TRP A 466 -7.68 -5.48 17.95
CA TRP A 466 -6.57 -5.89 18.80
C TRP A 466 -6.83 -7.30 19.31
N PRO A 467 -5.85 -8.21 19.24
CA PRO A 467 -6.09 -9.64 19.43
C PRO A 467 -6.57 -9.95 20.84
N THR A 468 -5.90 -9.41 21.87
CA THR A 468 -6.15 -9.68 23.29
C THR A 468 -5.65 -8.52 24.14
N LEU A 469 -6.23 -8.30 25.32
CA LEU A 469 -5.64 -7.41 26.32
C LEU A 469 -4.63 -8.22 27.17
N PRO A 470 -3.33 -7.87 27.15
CA PRO A 470 -2.33 -8.56 27.95
C PRO A 470 -2.41 -8.12 29.42
N ILE A 471 -2.30 -9.07 30.34
CA ILE A 471 -2.08 -8.80 31.77
C ILE A 471 -0.58 -8.84 32.01
N THR A 472 -0.01 -7.70 32.38
CA THR A 472 1.42 -7.49 32.64
C THR A 472 1.59 -6.76 33.99
N PRO A 473 2.72 -6.92 34.69
CA PRO A 473 2.92 -6.30 36.02
C PRO A 473 2.78 -4.77 36.05
N THR A 474 3.08 -4.07 34.95
CA THR A 474 3.05 -2.61 34.86
C THR A 474 1.85 -2.06 34.08
N ALA A 475 0.81 -2.88 33.86
CA ALA A 475 -0.30 -2.59 32.95
C ALA A 475 0.17 -2.13 31.55
N SER A 476 1.38 -2.53 31.17
CA SER A 476 2.08 -2.16 29.94
C SER A 476 2.37 -0.67 29.75
N LEU A 477 2.41 0.09 30.84
CA LEU A 477 2.71 1.53 30.82
C LEU A 477 4.20 1.82 30.82
N VAL A 478 4.95 1.13 31.69
CA VAL A 478 6.39 1.36 31.88
C VAL A 478 7.15 0.06 31.60
N PRO A 479 8.05 0.03 30.61
CA PRO A 479 8.84 -1.17 30.32
C PRO A 479 9.80 -1.44 31.47
N LEU A 480 9.82 -2.66 31.97
CA LEU A 480 10.77 -3.08 32.99
C LEU A 480 12.21 -3.06 32.44
N PRO A 481 13.22 -2.79 33.27
CA PRO A 481 14.61 -2.95 32.88
C PRO A 481 14.92 -4.45 32.73
N SER A 482 15.55 -4.82 31.63
CA SER A 482 16.03 -6.19 31.37
C SER A 482 17.29 -6.13 30.51
N LYS A 483 18.24 -7.04 30.68
CA LYS A 483 19.43 -7.14 29.84
C LYS A 483 19.09 -7.87 28.55
N TRP A 484 19.41 -7.27 27.41
CA TRP A 484 19.13 -7.84 26.09
C TRP A 484 20.40 -8.33 25.39
N HIS A 485 20.22 -9.38 24.58
CA HIS A 485 21.24 -9.97 23.73
C HIS A 485 20.64 -10.18 22.34
N VAL A 486 21.23 -9.56 21.33
CA VAL A 486 20.81 -9.64 19.94
C VAL A 486 21.93 -10.25 19.10
N ARG A 487 21.63 -11.33 18.38
CA ARG A 487 22.58 -11.98 17.48
C ARG A 487 22.01 -12.06 16.08
N PHE A 488 22.68 -11.45 15.12
CA PHE A 488 22.46 -11.67 13.69
C PHE A 488 23.25 -12.92 13.27
N LEU A 489 22.58 -13.83 12.57
CA LEU A 489 23.15 -15.08 12.08
C LEU A 489 23.69 -14.90 10.68
N GLU A 490 24.55 -15.83 10.27
CA GLU A 490 25.09 -15.89 8.91
C GLU A 490 23.95 -15.86 7.87
N PRO A 491 24.07 -15.04 6.81
CA PRO A 491 23.04 -14.94 5.79
C PRO A 491 22.85 -16.26 5.04
N LEU A 492 21.60 -16.57 4.71
CA LEU A 492 21.29 -17.62 3.75
C LEU A 492 21.17 -16.98 2.37
N ASP A 493 22.17 -17.25 1.53
CA ASP A 493 22.14 -16.84 0.13
C ASP A 493 21.28 -17.81 -0.68
N VAL A 494 19.96 -17.58 -0.65
CA VAL A 494 19.00 -18.41 -1.38
C VAL A 494 19.11 -18.24 -2.90
N ALA A 495 19.73 -17.16 -3.39
CA ALA A 495 19.91 -16.89 -4.81
C ALA A 495 21.05 -17.71 -5.41
N ALA A 496 22.06 -18.05 -4.62
CA ALA A 496 23.16 -18.92 -5.07
C ALA A 496 22.70 -20.34 -5.42
N GLU A 497 21.64 -20.85 -4.77
CA GLU A 497 21.16 -22.23 -4.95
C GLU A 497 19.87 -22.33 -5.79
N HIS A 498 19.11 -21.23 -5.93
CA HIS A 498 17.77 -21.25 -6.49
C HIS A 498 17.45 -20.03 -7.36
N GLY A 499 16.86 -20.28 -8.53
CA GLY A 499 16.25 -19.22 -9.35
C GLY A 499 14.98 -18.63 -8.73
N PRO A 500 14.50 -17.48 -9.23
CA PRO A 500 13.34 -16.78 -8.68
C PRO A 500 12.03 -17.58 -8.73
N GLU A 501 11.89 -18.50 -9.70
CA GLU A 501 10.76 -19.41 -9.85
C GLU A 501 10.58 -20.37 -8.66
N ALA A 502 11.64 -20.65 -7.90
CA ALA A 502 11.58 -21.49 -6.71
C ALA A 502 10.68 -20.91 -5.61
N ALA A 503 10.35 -19.61 -5.68
CA ALA A 503 9.38 -18.98 -4.78
C ALA A 503 7.97 -19.59 -4.86
N ASP A 504 7.65 -20.23 -5.99
CA ASP A 504 6.36 -20.86 -6.23
C ASP A 504 6.38 -22.38 -5.99
N ASP A 505 7.56 -22.97 -5.69
CA ASP A 505 7.69 -24.37 -5.23
C ASP A 505 7.48 -24.47 -3.70
N PRO A 506 6.36 -25.05 -3.24
CA PRO A 506 6.08 -25.15 -1.80
C PRO A 506 7.11 -25.98 -1.04
N LYS A 507 7.76 -26.98 -1.67
CA LYS A 507 8.73 -27.86 -1.01
C LYS A 507 10.02 -27.11 -0.71
N VAL A 508 10.54 -26.35 -1.67
CA VAL A 508 11.74 -25.52 -1.50
C VAL A 508 11.48 -24.46 -0.44
N VAL A 509 10.36 -23.75 -0.56
CA VAL A 509 9.94 -22.71 0.40
C VAL A 509 9.82 -23.28 1.82
N ASP A 510 9.16 -24.43 2.00
CA ASP A 510 9.01 -25.04 3.32
C ASP A 510 10.33 -25.58 3.89
N ARG A 511 11.26 -26.05 3.06
CA ARG A 511 12.60 -26.48 3.48
C ARG A 511 13.39 -25.31 4.05
N ILE A 512 13.53 -24.22 3.29
CA ILE A 512 14.25 -23.01 3.73
C ILE A 512 13.58 -22.43 4.97
N ASN A 513 12.24 -22.39 5.02
CA ASN A 513 11.51 -21.90 6.18
C ASN A 513 11.77 -22.71 7.45
N ARG A 514 11.90 -24.05 7.34
CA ARG A 514 12.28 -24.91 8.48
C ARG A 514 13.71 -24.67 8.92
N GLU A 515 14.63 -24.52 7.97
CA GLU A 515 16.04 -24.28 8.24
C GLU A 515 16.26 -22.96 8.99
N VAL A 516 15.70 -21.85 8.49
CA VAL A 516 15.78 -20.54 9.15
C VAL A 516 15.26 -20.62 10.59
N ARG A 517 14.11 -21.27 10.79
CA ARG A 517 13.54 -21.47 12.13
C ARG A 517 14.45 -22.31 13.03
N GLN A 518 15.09 -23.36 12.49
CA GLN A 518 16.02 -24.20 13.25
C GLN A 518 17.27 -23.44 13.66
N ARG A 519 17.91 -22.70 12.74
CA ARG A 519 19.07 -21.84 13.02
C ARG A 519 18.75 -20.82 14.12
N MET A 520 17.60 -20.15 14.04
CA MET A 520 17.13 -19.22 15.08
C MET A 520 16.84 -19.93 16.41
N ALA A 521 16.24 -21.12 16.40
CA ALA A 521 15.97 -21.88 17.63
C ALA A 521 17.25 -22.27 18.36
N LEU A 522 18.26 -22.72 17.62
CA LEU A 522 19.58 -23.07 18.16
C LEU A 522 20.29 -21.84 18.74
N ALA A 523 20.24 -20.70 18.04
CA ALA A 523 20.82 -19.44 18.52
C ALA A 523 20.13 -18.95 19.81
N LEU A 524 18.80 -19.03 19.90
CA LEU A 524 18.07 -18.73 21.14
C LEU A 524 18.49 -19.65 22.28
N ALA A 525 18.59 -20.96 22.03
CA ALA A 525 18.99 -21.93 23.04
C ALA A 525 20.42 -21.67 23.56
N ASP A 526 21.37 -21.38 22.67
CA ASP A 526 22.75 -21.04 23.03
C ASP A 526 22.82 -19.77 23.91
N ILE A 527 22.13 -18.70 23.53
CA ILE A 527 22.13 -17.46 24.31
C ILE A 527 21.49 -17.69 25.69
N LEU A 528 20.36 -18.40 25.75
CA LEU A 528 19.67 -18.70 27.01
C LEU A 528 20.50 -19.57 27.95
N ALA A 529 21.25 -20.55 27.42
CA ALA A 529 22.12 -21.41 28.21
C ALA A 529 23.28 -20.63 28.87
N ARG A 530 23.78 -19.59 28.20
CA ARG A 530 24.90 -18.77 28.70
C ARG A 530 24.44 -17.58 29.55
N ARG A 531 23.18 -17.18 29.45
CA ARG A 531 22.64 -15.99 30.11
C ARG A 531 22.59 -16.20 31.63
N PRO A 532 23.32 -15.40 32.43
CA PRO A 532 23.38 -15.60 33.88
C PRO A 532 22.13 -15.08 34.61
N GLY A 533 21.34 -14.20 33.97
CA GLY A 533 20.10 -13.70 34.54
C GLY A 533 19.37 -12.69 33.67
N VAL A 534 18.21 -12.24 34.15
CA VAL A 534 17.33 -11.30 33.42
C VAL A 534 17.89 -9.88 33.39
N PHE A 535 18.57 -9.44 34.46
CA PHE A 535 18.91 -8.03 34.66
C PHE A 535 20.35 -7.66 34.28
N ARG A 536 21.27 -8.63 34.30
CA ARG A 536 22.72 -8.41 34.13
C ARG A 536 23.38 -9.61 33.43
N GLY A 537 24.62 -9.40 32.99
CA GLY A 537 25.47 -10.43 32.37
C GLY A 537 25.70 -10.22 30.88
N SER A 538 26.92 -10.50 30.44
CA SER A 538 27.29 -10.52 29.03
C SER A 538 27.32 -11.96 28.52
N VAL A 539 26.83 -12.17 27.30
CA VAL A 539 26.85 -13.49 26.63
C VAL A 539 27.86 -13.49 25.48
N PHE A 540 28.10 -12.32 24.88
CA PHE A 540 29.03 -12.16 23.76
C PHE A 540 30.37 -11.64 24.30
N SER A 541 31.15 -12.52 24.91
CA SER A 541 32.51 -12.20 25.34
C SER A 541 33.45 -12.29 24.13
N GLY A 542 34.04 -11.17 23.68
CA GLY A 542 35.16 -11.19 22.73
C GLY A 542 35.00 -10.46 21.38
N GLY A 543 34.01 -9.59 21.19
CA GLY A 543 33.96 -8.67 20.03
C GLY A 543 34.26 -7.24 20.47
N ALA A 544 35.25 -6.59 19.84
CA ALA A 544 35.65 -5.23 20.16
C ALA A 544 34.47 -4.23 20.09
N PHE A 545 34.43 -3.32 21.07
CA PHE A 545 33.45 -2.24 21.18
C PHE A 545 33.71 -1.12 20.18
#